data_AF-A0A1C7M4G9-F1
#
_entry.id   AF-A0A1C7M4G9-F1
#
_cell.length_a   1.000
_cell.length_b   1.000
_cell.length_c   1.000
_cell.angle_alpha   90.00
_cell.angle_beta   90.00
_cell.angle_gamma   90.00
#
_symmetry.space_group_name_H-M   'P 1'
#
loop_
_entity.id
_entity.type
_entity.pdbx_description
1 polymer ?
#
loop_
_entity_poly.entity_id
_entity_poly.type
_entity_poly.pdbx_seq_one_letter_code
_entity_poly.pdbx_strand_id
1 'polypeptide(L)'
;MPEVTGDTVALSEVTWSNILQSSIGACKLLTLAVRVRVARDPGIGIQTLCWLSAGSALVLRPDDYASVFYSTNAPNLNVSSLDPEKPTIVMLHPLFLDSSWMQPQLEDPRLHSSYNIVPTVFIICIFHLHTSFAAEIYSFTALRFAILFPELCLSLTLCNVPPQTELRSVFEAVEELSQLWAYSEDLESFESACKEVLTFFAGDANADIQDEMVAFWELHYPPFRRSYIIPNVNLELNRTPLNAEELACVRCPTLIIQAERCQTHPMEYAQQLADALVNSPNGPTIFPVKATHAYLTVLSSSIVNQVLHKFLSRQPKTRSDLRPPAIPLLERMKMALGKLAEFKNDPSIAERDPRTPISFSCVPDDVANSQLELSVLFMKGQMNAFNPLGSDGRPLRKFSERKNDHWLDSGADGFSYSGTKPFEKKKRPQKRIDREELVLPPSEPVSQEIQQVSRVRRTKLIPTAAIADKQVIKGSMAKVVASSSTSSLPQLPRRLLPWQGAI
;
A
#
# COMPACT_ATOMS: atom_id res chain seq x y z
N MET A 1 16.45 -57.27 7.21
CA MET A 1 16.14 -56.08 6.40
C MET A 1 16.50 -54.87 7.25
N PRO A 2 17.46 -54.03 6.82
CA PRO A 2 18.11 -53.10 7.73
C PRO A 2 17.34 -51.79 7.88
N GLU A 3 17.38 -51.28 9.10
CA GLU A 3 16.99 -49.93 9.50
C GLU A 3 17.89 -48.89 8.83
N VAL A 4 17.28 -47.83 8.29
CA VAL A 4 17.98 -46.67 7.76
C VAL A 4 18.05 -45.63 8.89
N THR A 5 19.17 -45.63 9.61
CA THR A 5 19.57 -44.53 10.50
C THR A 5 20.30 -43.48 9.67
N GLY A 6 19.69 -42.29 9.52
CA GLY A 6 20.31 -41.15 8.87
C GLY A 6 21.24 -40.39 9.82
N ASP A 7 22.55 -40.55 9.63
CA ASP A 7 23.58 -39.79 10.31
C ASP A 7 23.52 -38.30 9.95
N THR A 8 23.39 -37.45 10.98
CA THR A 8 23.60 -36.01 10.84
C THR A 8 25.08 -35.73 11.10
N VAL A 9 25.86 -35.57 10.03
CA VAL A 9 27.28 -35.19 10.14
C VAL A 9 27.38 -33.70 10.49
N ALA A 10 27.88 -33.42 11.70
CA ALA A 10 28.36 -32.10 12.06
C ALA A 10 29.69 -31.83 11.33
N LEU A 11 29.71 -30.84 10.43
CA LEU A 11 30.95 -30.32 9.87
C LEU A 11 31.41 -29.10 10.67
N SER A 12 32.59 -29.27 11.26
CA SER A 12 33.37 -28.28 12.01
C SER A 12 33.80 -27.09 11.16
N GLU A 13 34.00 -25.95 11.81
CA GLU A 13 34.56 -24.72 11.26
C GLU A 13 35.85 -24.98 10.45
N VAL A 14 35.81 -24.65 9.17
CA VAL A 14 37.00 -24.48 8.32
C VAL A 14 37.00 -23.05 7.82
N THR A 15 38.06 -22.33 8.16
CA THR A 15 38.36 -20.95 7.74
C THR A 15 38.47 -20.83 6.22
N TRP A 16 37.53 -20.09 5.62
CA TRP A 16 37.43 -19.80 4.19
C TRP A 16 38.34 -18.64 3.76
N SER A 17 39.65 -18.83 3.71
CA SER A 17 40.56 -17.81 3.16
C SER A 17 41.41 -18.23 1.96
N ASN A 18 41.39 -19.47 1.47
CA ASN A 18 42.36 -19.90 0.44
C ASN A 18 41.83 -20.77 -0.73
N ILE A 19 40.53 -20.76 -1.05
CA ILE A 19 40.03 -21.41 -2.29
C ILE A 19 39.07 -20.47 -3.02
N LEU A 20 39.62 -19.45 -3.69
CA LEU A 20 38.93 -18.66 -4.71
C LEU A 20 39.94 -17.99 -5.67
N GLN A 21 40.95 -18.75 -6.06
CA GLN A 21 41.85 -18.43 -7.19
C GLN A 21 41.87 -19.64 -8.15
N SER A 22 40.83 -19.77 -8.96
CA SER A 22 40.90 -20.22 -10.35
C SER A 22 39.49 -20.41 -10.92
N SER A 23 39.28 -19.86 -12.12
CA SER A 23 38.26 -20.29 -13.07
C SER A 23 36.78 -19.97 -12.74
N ILE A 24 36.36 -18.75 -13.06
CA ILE A 24 35.15 -18.40 -13.86
C ILE A 24 35.15 -16.86 -13.95
N GLY A 25 35.52 -16.37 -15.14
CA GLY A 25 35.52 -14.95 -15.47
C GLY A 25 34.13 -14.45 -15.85
N ALA A 26 33.87 -13.20 -15.49
CA ALA A 26 32.88 -12.32 -16.12
C ALA A 26 31.37 -12.61 -15.92
N CYS A 27 30.92 -12.82 -14.67
CA CYS A 27 29.52 -12.57 -14.26
C CYS A 27 29.42 -12.05 -12.81
N LYS A 28 30.31 -11.13 -12.41
CA LYS A 28 30.17 -10.33 -11.18
C LYS A 28 29.65 -8.93 -11.54
N LEU A 29 28.42 -8.88 -12.03
CA LEU A 29 27.73 -7.65 -12.39
C LEU A 29 26.80 -7.30 -11.22
N LEU A 30 27.19 -6.28 -10.45
CA LEU A 30 26.46 -5.61 -9.36
C LEU A 30 25.04 -6.14 -9.06
N THR A 31 24.95 -7.32 -8.44
CA THR A 31 23.98 -7.52 -7.38
C THR A 31 24.49 -6.63 -6.25
N LEU A 32 23.80 -5.54 -5.94
CA LEU A 32 24.04 -4.91 -4.64
C LEU A 32 23.81 -6.01 -3.62
N ALA A 33 24.89 -6.50 -3.02
CA ALA A 33 24.79 -7.45 -1.93
C ALA A 33 24.17 -6.70 -0.74
N VAL A 34 22.84 -6.60 -0.73
CA VAL A 34 22.12 -6.76 0.53
C VAL A 34 22.47 -8.18 0.96
N ARG A 35 23.42 -8.30 1.88
CA ARG A 35 23.95 -9.59 2.32
C ARG A 35 22.83 -10.26 3.13
N VAL A 36 22.00 -11.04 2.46
CA VAL A 36 20.94 -11.84 3.07
C VAL A 36 21.61 -12.94 3.89
N ARG A 37 21.70 -12.74 5.21
CA ARG A 37 21.85 -13.88 6.13
C ARG A 37 20.44 -14.39 6.37
N VAL A 38 20.15 -15.58 5.86
CA VAL A 38 18.89 -16.29 6.10
C VAL A 38 18.78 -16.54 7.61
N ALA A 39 18.09 -15.67 8.32
CA ALA A 39 17.58 -16.00 9.64
C ALA A 39 16.40 -16.96 9.42
N ARG A 40 16.51 -18.18 9.95
CA ARG A 40 15.43 -19.18 9.99
C ARG A 40 14.35 -18.78 11.01
N ASP A 41 13.80 -17.58 10.87
CA ASP A 41 12.60 -17.21 11.62
C ASP A 41 11.51 -16.74 10.64
N PRO A 42 10.60 -17.65 10.22
CA PRO A 42 9.49 -17.31 9.34
C PRO A 42 8.42 -16.43 10.04
N GLY A 43 8.62 -16.04 11.31
CA GLY A 43 7.65 -15.28 12.10
C GLY A 43 7.71 -13.75 11.98
N ILE A 44 8.77 -13.19 11.39
CA ILE A 44 8.91 -11.73 11.21
C ILE A 44 8.48 -11.39 9.78
N GLY A 45 7.20 -11.07 9.62
CA GLY A 45 6.63 -10.60 8.35
C GLY A 45 7.34 -9.32 7.89
N ILE A 46 8.04 -9.42 6.77
CA ILE A 46 8.76 -8.32 6.13
C ILE A 46 7.75 -7.30 5.60
N GLN A 47 7.85 -6.05 6.08
CA GLN A 47 6.88 -5.01 5.80
C GLN A 47 7.32 -4.04 4.69
N THR A 48 6.32 -3.60 3.93
CA THR A 48 6.31 -2.53 2.94
C THR A 48 7.09 -1.29 3.39
N LEU A 49 8.18 -0.95 2.69
CA LEU A 49 8.85 0.34 2.86
C LEU A 49 8.72 1.16 1.57
N CYS A 50 7.64 1.91 1.40
CA CYS A 50 7.50 2.75 0.21
C CYS A 50 8.10 4.14 0.42
N TRP A 51 9.43 4.24 0.35
CA TRP A 51 10.16 5.49 0.65
C TRP A 51 9.93 6.61 -0.35
N LEU A 52 9.61 6.27 -1.60
CA LEU A 52 9.45 7.22 -2.69
C LEU A 52 8.04 7.82 -2.78
N SER A 53 7.04 7.35 -2.05
CA SER A 53 5.64 7.68 -2.37
C SER A 53 4.90 8.48 -1.33
N ALA A 54 5.12 8.18 -0.07
CA ALA A 54 4.01 8.31 0.87
C ALA A 54 4.33 9.13 2.11
N GLY A 55 5.44 9.86 2.15
CA GLY A 55 5.71 10.68 3.31
C GLY A 55 5.61 9.89 4.64
N SER A 56 5.98 8.60 4.61
CA SER A 56 6.07 7.81 5.83
C SER A 56 7.42 7.13 5.90
N ALA A 57 8.13 7.40 6.98
CA ALA A 57 9.37 6.75 7.30
C ALA A 57 9.02 5.59 8.23
N LEU A 58 9.13 4.36 7.74
CA LEU A 58 9.31 3.26 8.68
C LEU A 58 10.72 3.44 9.24
N VAL A 59 10.88 3.90 10.48
CA VAL A 59 12.23 4.17 10.97
C VAL A 59 12.95 2.84 11.20
N LEU A 60 13.80 2.51 10.24
CA LEU A 60 14.83 1.51 10.38
C LEU A 60 15.95 2.12 11.23
N ARG A 61 16.44 1.39 12.22
CA ARG A 61 17.70 1.73 12.87
C ARG A 61 18.82 1.66 11.82
N PRO A 62 19.92 2.41 11.98
CA PRO A 62 21.06 2.36 11.06
C PRO A 62 21.61 0.94 10.79
N ASP A 63 21.36 0.01 11.71
CA ASP A 63 21.79 -1.39 11.64
C ASP A 63 20.69 -2.36 11.15
N ASP A 64 19.48 -1.87 10.90
CA ASP A 64 18.37 -2.72 10.44
C ASP A 64 18.52 -3.02 8.94
N TYR A 65 18.40 -4.29 8.57
CA TYR A 65 18.48 -4.75 7.19
C TYR A 65 17.07 -4.89 6.61
N ALA A 66 16.83 -4.27 5.46
CA ALA A 66 15.62 -4.50 4.67
C ALA A 66 15.87 -5.57 3.61
N SER A 67 14.94 -6.53 3.50
CA SER A 67 14.91 -7.49 2.39
C SER A 67 13.72 -7.17 1.50
N VAL A 68 13.92 -7.20 0.19
CA VAL A 68 12.84 -7.01 -0.79
C VAL A 68 12.47 -8.37 -1.36
N PHE A 69 11.20 -8.73 -1.21
CA PHE A 69 10.62 -9.92 -1.82
C PHE A 69 9.85 -9.49 -3.07
N TYR A 70 9.98 -10.27 -4.13
CA TYR A 70 9.30 -10.04 -5.39
C TYR A 70 8.91 -11.39 -5.99
N SER A 71 7.88 -11.36 -6.85
CA SER A 71 7.54 -12.46 -7.75
C SER A 71 7.92 -12.08 -9.18
N THR A 72 8.00 -13.05 -10.08
CA THR A 72 8.20 -12.78 -11.50
C THR A 72 7.67 -13.91 -12.37
N ASN A 73 7.29 -13.60 -13.61
CA ASN A 73 6.92 -14.60 -14.61
C ASN A 73 8.14 -15.23 -15.33
N ALA A 74 9.36 -14.93 -14.88
CA ALA A 74 10.57 -15.53 -15.41
C ALA A 74 10.62 -17.04 -15.14
N PRO A 75 11.21 -17.87 -16.03
CA PRO A 75 11.23 -19.33 -15.89
C PRO A 75 11.77 -19.86 -14.55
N ASN A 76 12.76 -19.18 -13.97
CA ASN A 76 13.40 -19.58 -12.71
C ASN A 76 12.96 -18.73 -11.52
N LEU A 77 11.86 -17.97 -11.66
CA LEU A 77 11.31 -17.08 -10.63
C LEU A 77 12.34 -16.08 -10.06
N ASN A 78 13.31 -15.65 -10.89
CA ASN A 78 14.32 -14.68 -10.49
C ASN A 78 14.69 -13.73 -11.63
N VAL A 79 15.14 -12.53 -11.28
CA VAL A 79 15.48 -11.47 -12.25
C VAL A 79 16.68 -11.79 -13.15
N SER A 80 17.53 -12.74 -12.78
CA SER A 80 18.65 -13.16 -13.65
C SER A 80 18.20 -14.02 -14.84
N SER A 81 16.96 -14.52 -14.78
CA SER A 81 16.34 -15.33 -15.84
C SER A 81 15.33 -14.57 -16.70
N LEU A 82 15.29 -13.23 -16.61
CA LEU A 82 14.46 -12.40 -17.48
C LEU A 82 14.87 -12.58 -18.94
N ASP A 83 13.89 -12.61 -19.83
CA ASP A 83 14.12 -12.69 -21.27
C ASP A 83 14.63 -11.33 -21.77
N PRO A 84 15.87 -11.20 -22.25
CA PRO A 84 16.43 -9.92 -22.67
C PRO A 84 15.69 -9.32 -23.87
N GLU A 85 14.95 -10.11 -24.65
CA GLU A 85 14.17 -9.62 -25.79
C GLU A 85 12.82 -9.03 -25.37
N LYS A 86 12.35 -9.32 -24.16
CA LYS A 86 11.10 -8.78 -23.63
C LYS A 86 11.33 -7.49 -22.85
N PRO A 87 10.48 -6.47 -23.03
CA PRO A 87 10.43 -5.32 -22.12
C PRO A 87 10.00 -5.75 -20.70
N THR A 88 10.46 -5.02 -19.68
CA THR A 88 10.19 -5.31 -18.26
C THR A 88 9.18 -4.34 -17.65
N ILE A 89 8.10 -4.87 -17.09
CA ILE A 89 7.08 -4.17 -16.31
C ILE A 89 7.36 -4.42 -14.82
N VAL A 90 7.50 -3.35 -14.05
CA VAL A 90 7.46 -3.42 -12.59
C VAL A 90 6.08 -3.00 -12.11
N MET A 91 5.49 -3.83 -11.24
CA MET A 91 4.15 -3.61 -10.73
C MET A 91 4.20 -3.37 -9.22
N LEU A 92 3.56 -2.30 -8.75
CA LEU A 92 3.32 -2.03 -7.33
C LEU A 92 1.91 -2.50 -6.97
N HIS A 93 1.81 -3.38 -5.96
CA HIS A 93 0.55 -3.97 -5.52
C HIS A 93 -0.34 -2.94 -4.79
N PRO A 94 -1.65 -3.20 -4.63
CA PRO A 94 -2.55 -2.30 -3.90
C PRO A 94 -2.26 -2.20 -2.40
N LEU A 95 -2.80 -1.17 -1.74
CA LEU A 95 -2.67 -0.98 -0.28
C LEU A 95 -3.36 -2.12 0.48
N PHE A 96 -2.78 -2.56 1.62
CA PHE A 96 -3.26 -3.69 2.44
C PHE A 96 -3.29 -5.06 1.75
N LEU A 97 -2.75 -5.17 0.54
CA LEU A 97 -2.51 -6.43 -0.16
C LEU A 97 -1.01 -6.57 -0.39
N ASP A 98 -0.56 -7.73 -0.86
CA ASP A 98 0.84 -7.96 -1.25
C ASP A 98 0.96 -8.31 -2.74
N SER A 99 2.18 -8.66 -3.18
CA SER A 99 2.45 -9.03 -4.56
C SER A 99 1.71 -10.29 -5.06
N SER A 100 1.18 -11.14 -4.18
CA SER A 100 0.40 -12.32 -4.59
C SER A 100 -0.93 -11.93 -5.24
N TRP A 101 -1.48 -10.77 -4.85
CA TRP A 101 -2.71 -10.21 -5.43
C TRP A 101 -2.53 -9.64 -6.84
N MET A 102 -1.31 -9.68 -7.38
CA MET A 102 -0.99 -9.34 -8.76
C MET A 102 -0.94 -10.58 -9.67
N GLN A 103 -1.33 -11.75 -9.18
CA GLN A 103 -1.43 -12.97 -9.98
C GLN A 103 -2.29 -12.81 -11.24
N PRO A 104 -3.44 -12.09 -11.22
CA PRO A 104 -4.21 -11.85 -12.44
C PRO A 104 -3.43 -11.12 -13.54
N GLN A 105 -2.46 -10.27 -13.20
CA GLN A 105 -1.57 -9.61 -14.15
C GLN A 105 -0.46 -10.55 -14.63
N LEU A 106 0.13 -11.33 -13.70
CA LEU A 106 1.21 -12.27 -13.98
C LEU A 106 0.80 -13.41 -14.93
N GLU A 107 -0.44 -13.86 -14.81
CA GLU A 107 -1.00 -14.99 -15.57
C GLU A 107 -1.75 -14.55 -16.84
N ASP A 108 -1.97 -13.25 -17.04
CA ASP A 108 -2.66 -12.75 -18.21
C ASP A 108 -1.87 -13.08 -19.48
N PRO A 109 -2.40 -13.87 -20.43
CA PRO A 109 -1.65 -14.28 -21.61
C PRO A 109 -1.13 -13.12 -22.46
N ARG A 110 -1.82 -11.97 -22.44
CA ARG A 110 -1.43 -10.76 -23.20
C ARG A 110 -0.20 -10.10 -22.60
N LEU A 111 -0.06 -10.15 -21.28
CA LEU A 111 1.09 -9.59 -20.57
C LEU A 111 2.21 -10.62 -20.44
N HIS A 112 1.89 -11.83 -19.96
CA HIS A 112 2.82 -12.91 -19.70
C HIS A 112 3.69 -13.28 -20.92
N SER A 113 3.07 -13.38 -22.10
CA SER A 113 3.78 -13.76 -23.32
C SER A 113 4.74 -12.69 -23.84
N SER A 114 4.43 -11.41 -23.59
CA SER A 114 5.06 -10.28 -24.27
C SER A 114 6.01 -9.47 -23.37
N TYR A 115 5.92 -9.63 -22.05
CA TYR A 115 6.66 -8.83 -21.09
C TYR A 115 7.29 -9.70 -19.99
N ASN A 116 8.44 -9.23 -19.49
CA ASN A 116 8.95 -9.63 -18.19
C ASN A 116 8.16 -8.86 -17.13
N ILE A 117 7.59 -9.54 -16.14
CA ILE A 117 6.77 -8.91 -15.11
C ILE A 117 7.42 -9.16 -13.76
N VAL A 118 7.58 -8.10 -12.97
CA VAL A 118 8.12 -8.17 -11.61
C VAL A 118 7.20 -7.40 -10.67
N PRO A 119 6.22 -8.07 -10.04
CA PRO A 119 5.43 -7.48 -8.95
C PRO A 119 6.29 -7.41 -7.70
N THR A 120 6.33 -6.22 -7.11
CA THR A 120 7.21 -5.90 -5.99
C THR A 120 6.61 -4.78 -5.17
N VAL A 121 7.09 -4.66 -3.94
CA VAL A 121 6.76 -3.54 -3.06
C VAL A 121 7.70 -2.35 -3.32
N PHE A 122 8.79 -2.56 -4.08
CA PHE A 122 9.89 -1.61 -4.23
C PHE A 122 10.43 -1.51 -5.66
N ILE A 123 10.74 -0.28 -6.08
CA ILE A 123 11.45 0.01 -7.35
C ILE A 123 12.97 0.13 -7.13
N ILE A 124 13.56 -0.60 -6.18
CA ILE A 124 14.99 -0.48 -5.88
C ILE A 124 15.78 -1.44 -6.79
N CYS A 125 16.58 -0.87 -7.70
CA CYS A 125 17.67 -1.53 -8.44
C CYS A 125 17.34 -2.44 -9.64
N ILE A 126 16.22 -2.23 -10.34
CA ILE A 126 16.04 -2.87 -11.65
C ILE A 126 16.57 -1.92 -12.74
N PHE A 127 17.68 -2.32 -13.38
CA PHE A 127 18.28 -1.56 -14.46
C PHE A 127 17.40 -1.69 -15.73
N HIS A 128 16.93 -0.55 -16.25
CA HIS A 128 16.04 -0.41 -17.42
C HIS A 128 14.59 -0.86 -17.15
N LEU A 129 13.79 0.01 -16.51
CA LEU A 129 12.37 -0.19 -16.34
C LEU A 129 11.61 0.34 -17.56
N HIS A 130 10.91 -0.55 -18.23
CA HIS A 130 10.13 -0.13 -19.39
C HIS A 130 8.84 0.53 -18.95
N THR A 131 8.19 -0.06 -17.95
CA THR A 131 6.94 0.47 -17.43
C THR A 131 6.88 0.29 -15.92
N SER A 132 6.59 1.38 -15.22
CA SER A 132 6.10 1.30 -13.84
C SER A 132 4.57 1.28 -13.87
N PHE A 133 3.98 0.20 -13.37
CA PHE A 133 2.54 0.06 -13.16
C PHE A 133 2.27 0.18 -11.67
N ALA A 134 1.53 1.21 -11.25
CA ALA A 134 1.30 1.47 -9.83
C ALA A 134 -0.19 1.64 -9.53
N ALA A 135 -0.69 0.88 -8.56
CA ALA A 135 -2.04 0.99 -8.07
C ALA A 135 -2.14 2.02 -6.94
N GLU A 136 -3.22 2.80 -6.93
CA GLU A 136 -3.67 3.60 -5.77
C GLU A 136 -2.59 4.57 -5.29
N ILE A 137 -2.36 4.62 -3.96
CA ILE A 137 -1.31 5.40 -3.30
C ILE A 137 0.07 5.24 -3.95
N TYR A 138 0.38 4.04 -4.45
CA TYR A 138 1.68 3.79 -5.04
C TYR A 138 1.92 4.53 -6.35
N SER A 139 0.87 5.13 -6.94
CA SER A 139 0.98 6.04 -8.09
C SER A 139 1.97 7.17 -7.81
N PHE A 140 1.98 7.73 -6.59
CA PHE A 140 2.91 8.79 -6.21
C PHE A 140 4.35 8.28 -6.03
N THR A 141 4.54 6.99 -5.71
CA THR A 141 5.86 6.33 -5.77
C THR A 141 6.42 6.39 -7.17
N ALA A 142 5.58 5.95 -8.12
CA ALA A 142 6.00 5.75 -9.50
C ALA A 142 6.23 7.10 -10.18
N LEU A 143 5.42 8.12 -9.85
CA LEU A 143 5.65 9.50 -10.24
C LEU A 143 6.98 10.02 -9.70
N ARG A 144 7.24 9.93 -8.39
CA ARG A 144 8.49 10.41 -7.79
C ARG A 144 9.70 9.64 -8.35
N PHE A 145 9.57 8.34 -8.59
CA PHE A 145 10.58 7.54 -9.28
C PHE A 145 10.86 8.07 -10.70
N ALA A 146 9.82 8.31 -11.51
CA ALA A 146 9.97 8.84 -12.86
C ALA A 146 10.56 10.27 -12.88
N ILE A 147 10.31 11.06 -11.83
CA ILE A 147 10.88 12.40 -11.66
C ILE A 147 12.38 12.33 -11.32
N LEU A 148 12.77 11.45 -10.39
CA LEU A 148 14.14 11.35 -9.89
C LEU A 148 15.06 10.53 -10.81
N PHE A 149 14.51 9.55 -11.52
CA PHE A 149 15.24 8.64 -12.40
C PHE A 149 14.57 8.54 -13.79
N PRO A 150 14.41 9.67 -14.51
CA PRO A 150 13.66 9.71 -15.77
C PRO A 150 14.25 8.78 -16.84
N GLU A 151 15.56 8.56 -16.84
CA GLU A 151 16.25 7.65 -17.75
C GLU A 151 15.98 6.17 -17.49
N LEU A 152 15.46 5.84 -16.31
CA LEU A 152 15.10 4.47 -15.95
C LEU A 152 13.64 4.14 -16.26
N CYS A 153 12.77 5.11 -16.55
CA CYS A 153 11.33 4.90 -16.72
C CYS A 153 10.89 5.23 -18.16
N LEU A 154 10.72 4.21 -19.01
CA LEU A 154 10.35 4.46 -20.42
C LEU A 154 8.87 4.84 -20.61
N SER A 155 8.00 4.37 -19.74
CA SER A 155 6.56 4.68 -19.71
C SER A 155 6.00 4.50 -18.30
N LEU A 156 4.87 5.13 -18.01
CA LEU A 156 4.23 5.10 -16.70
C LEU A 156 2.76 4.70 -16.86
N THR A 157 2.28 3.78 -16.04
CA THR A 157 0.84 3.48 -15.92
C THR A 157 0.42 3.62 -14.47
N LEU A 158 -0.54 4.51 -14.24
CA LEU A 158 -1.13 4.75 -12.93
C LEU A 158 -2.54 4.17 -12.92
N CYS A 159 -2.88 3.41 -11.89
CA CYS A 159 -4.18 2.75 -11.78
C CYS A 159 -4.92 3.21 -10.54
N ASN A 160 -6.07 3.84 -10.74
CA ASN A 160 -6.94 4.40 -9.73
C ASN A 160 -6.22 5.39 -8.82
N VAL A 161 -5.84 6.54 -9.38
CA VAL A 161 -5.01 7.55 -8.69
C VAL A 161 -5.84 8.29 -7.62
N PRO A 162 -5.36 8.37 -6.36
CA PRO A 162 -6.03 9.15 -5.33
C PRO A 162 -5.69 10.64 -5.46
N PRO A 163 -6.43 11.54 -4.80
CA PRO A 163 -5.98 12.93 -4.61
C PRO A 163 -4.57 12.97 -3.98
N GLN A 164 -3.82 14.06 -4.11
CA GLN A 164 -2.44 14.12 -3.57
C GLN A 164 -2.37 13.98 -2.04
N THR A 165 -3.38 14.50 -1.34
CA THR A 165 -3.66 14.25 0.08
C THR A 165 -5.05 13.64 0.20
N GLU A 166 -5.30 12.84 1.24
CA GLU A 166 -6.59 12.17 1.38
C GLU A 166 -7.76 13.13 1.46
N LEU A 167 -8.91 12.74 0.90
CA LEU A 167 -10.15 13.48 1.15
C LEU A 167 -10.48 13.43 2.64
N ARG A 168 -11.04 14.51 3.20
CA ARG A 168 -11.31 14.57 4.64
C ARG A 168 -12.18 13.41 5.14
N SER A 169 -13.24 13.04 4.41
CA SER A 169 -14.09 11.91 4.80
C SER A 169 -13.32 10.58 4.79
N VAL A 170 -12.40 10.43 3.82
CA VAL A 170 -11.54 9.25 3.70
C VAL A 170 -10.52 9.19 4.83
N PHE A 171 -9.88 10.32 5.12
CA PHE A 171 -8.91 10.47 6.20
C PHE A 171 -9.52 10.10 7.55
N GLU A 172 -10.69 10.66 7.89
CA GLU A 172 -11.38 10.38 9.16
C GLU A 172 -11.81 8.90 9.24
N ALA A 173 -12.33 8.33 8.14
CA ALA A 173 -12.73 6.94 8.08
C ALA A 173 -11.55 5.98 8.26
N VAL A 174 -10.42 6.19 7.56
CA VAL A 174 -9.22 5.34 7.68
C VAL A 174 -8.65 5.41 9.10
N GLU A 175 -8.64 6.58 9.73
CA GLU A 175 -8.20 6.75 11.11
C GLU A 175 -9.07 5.93 12.08
N GLU A 176 -10.40 6.03 11.98
CA GLU A 176 -11.34 5.27 12.82
C GLU A 176 -11.27 3.76 12.57
N LEU A 177 -11.25 3.35 11.30
CA LEU A 177 -11.15 1.94 10.91
C LEU A 177 -9.87 1.30 11.39
N SER A 178 -8.75 2.04 11.39
CA SER A 178 -7.48 1.53 11.92
C SER A 178 -7.58 1.19 13.40
N GLN A 179 -8.36 1.93 14.19
CA GLN A 179 -8.57 1.67 15.61
C GLN A 179 -9.50 0.46 15.80
N LEU A 180 -10.64 0.43 15.11
CA LEU A 180 -11.60 -0.69 15.17
C LEU A 180 -10.93 -2.02 14.81
N TRP A 181 -10.12 -2.00 13.76
CA TRP A 181 -9.38 -3.16 13.31
C TRP A 181 -8.33 -3.59 14.35
N ALA A 182 -7.45 -2.68 14.76
CA ALA A 182 -6.30 -2.97 15.63
C ALA A 182 -6.67 -3.35 17.07
N TYR A 183 -7.82 -2.91 17.56
CA TYR A 183 -8.27 -3.12 18.94
C TYR A 183 -9.58 -3.90 19.05
N SER A 184 -9.93 -4.66 18.00
CA SER A 184 -11.03 -5.63 18.09
C SER A 184 -10.77 -6.66 19.20
N GLU A 185 -11.82 -6.99 19.95
CA GLU A 185 -11.76 -7.89 21.11
C GLU A 185 -12.21 -9.32 20.77
N ASP A 186 -12.93 -9.47 19.66
CA ASP A 186 -13.51 -10.72 19.16
C ASP A 186 -13.53 -10.76 17.61
N LEU A 187 -13.91 -11.92 17.06
CA LEU A 187 -13.94 -12.18 15.62
C LEU A 187 -14.97 -11.28 14.95
N GLU A 188 -16.13 -11.13 15.56
CA GLU A 188 -17.25 -10.35 15.05
C GLU A 188 -16.89 -8.87 14.87
N SER A 189 -16.21 -8.29 15.85
CA SER A 189 -15.74 -6.90 15.81
C SER A 189 -14.67 -6.72 14.74
N PHE A 190 -13.75 -7.69 14.61
CA PHE A 190 -12.71 -7.68 13.58
C PHE A 190 -13.31 -7.79 12.16
N GLU A 191 -14.19 -8.77 11.94
CA GLU A 191 -14.89 -8.97 10.68
C GLU A 191 -15.77 -7.74 10.35
N SER A 192 -16.36 -7.08 11.35
CA SER A 192 -17.08 -5.82 11.15
C SER A 192 -16.15 -4.72 10.64
N ALA A 193 -14.95 -4.56 11.20
CA ALA A 193 -13.96 -3.61 10.68
C ALA A 193 -13.54 -3.97 9.24
N CYS A 194 -13.29 -5.25 8.95
CA CYS A 194 -12.98 -5.73 7.61
C CYS A 194 -14.10 -5.45 6.59
N LYS A 195 -15.37 -5.61 7.00
CA LYS A 195 -16.53 -5.30 6.17
C LYS A 195 -16.56 -3.82 5.75
N GLU A 196 -16.23 -2.92 6.66
CA GLU A 196 -16.16 -1.49 6.35
C GLU A 196 -14.99 -1.19 5.40
N VAL A 197 -13.82 -1.80 5.61
CA VAL A 197 -12.68 -1.69 4.66
C VAL A 197 -13.05 -2.24 3.27
N LEU A 198 -13.72 -3.40 3.18
CA LEU A 198 -14.24 -3.93 1.92
C LEU A 198 -15.23 -2.96 1.27
N THR A 199 -16.15 -2.39 2.04
CA THR A 199 -17.11 -1.41 1.51
C THR A 199 -16.37 -0.20 0.93
N PHE A 200 -15.27 0.19 1.56
CA PHE A 200 -14.48 1.35 1.20
C PHE A 200 -13.60 1.15 -0.05
N PHE A 201 -12.92 0.01 -0.17
CA PHE A 201 -11.95 -0.25 -1.26
C PHE A 201 -12.44 -1.25 -2.30
N ALA A 202 -13.25 -2.24 -1.92
CA ALA A 202 -13.70 -3.32 -2.79
C ALA A 202 -15.14 -3.17 -3.31
N GLY A 203 -15.97 -2.35 -2.65
CA GLY A 203 -17.37 -2.15 -3.01
C GLY A 203 -18.16 -3.46 -3.06
N ASP A 204 -18.97 -3.65 -4.11
CA ASP A 204 -19.75 -4.87 -4.35
C ASP A 204 -18.93 -6.00 -5.00
N ALA A 205 -17.72 -6.25 -4.49
CA ALA A 205 -16.89 -7.38 -4.94
C ALA A 205 -17.60 -8.73 -4.79
N ASN A 206 -17.20 -9.72 -5.59
CA ASN A 206 -17.68 -11.09 -5.46
C ASN A 206 -17.37 -11.63 -4.05
N ALA A 207 -18.30 -12.38 -3.46
CA ALA A 207 -18.17 -12.93 -2.11
C ALA A 207 -16.91 -13.79 -1.93
N ASP A 208 -16.51 -14.57 -2.93
CA ASP A 208 -15.31 -15.41 -2.87
C ASP A 208 -14.04 -14.55 -2.75
N ILE A 209 -13.98 -13.44 -3.49
CA ILE A 209 -12.85 -12.49 -3.41
C ILE A 209 -12.86 -11.76 -2.07
N GLN A 210 -14.05 -11.40 -1.55
CA GLN A 210 -14.17 -10.81 -0.21
C GLN A 210 -13.66 -11.79 0.86
N ASP A 211 -14.01 -13.06 0.76
CA ASP A 211 -13.53 -14.11 1.66
C ASP A 211 -12.01 -14.24 1.62
N GLU A 212 -11.42 -14.24 0.42
CA GLU A 212 -9.97 -14.29 0.23
C GLU A 212 -9.26 -13.05 0.80
N MET A 213 -9.83 -11.85 0.61
CA MET A 213 -9.27 -10.60 1.15
C MET A 213 -9.28 -10.60 2.67
N VAL A 214 -10.40 -10.97 3.29
CA VAL A 214 -10.52 -11.02 4.75
C VAL A 214 -9.61 -12.11 5.33
N ALA A 215 -9.59 -13.30 4.73
CA ALA A 215 -8.67 -14.37 5.14
C ALA A 215 -7.20 -13.92 5.07
N PHE A 216 -6.82 -13.18 4.01
CA PHE A 216 -5.49 -12.61 3.88
C PHE A 216 -5.19 -11.60 5.00
N TRP A 217 -6.15 -10.74 5.34
CA TRP A 217 -6.02 -9.76 6.42
C TRP A 217 -5.97 -10.38 7.82
N GLU A 218 -6.76 -11.41 8.10
CA GLU A 218 -6.69 -12.18 9.35
C GLU A 218 -5.31 -12.82 9.57
N LEU A 219 -4.66 -13.24 8.48
CA LEU A 219 -3.35 -13.87 8.55
C LEU A 219 -2.20 -12.85 8.67
N HIS A 220 -2.25 -11.76 7.90
CA HIS A 220 -1.13 -10.82 7.75
C HIS A 220 -1.24 -9.57 8.60
N TYR A 221 -2.46 -9.14 8.89
CA TYR A 221 -2.77 -7.93 9.64
C TYR A 221 -3.74 -8.14 10.81
N PRO A 222 -3.64 -9.21 11.62
CA PRO A 222 -4.54 -9.40 12.75
C PRO A 222 -4.26 -8.43 13.91
N PRO A 223 -5.19 -8.29 14.88
CA PRO A 223 -5.02 -7.41 16.04
C PRO A 223 -3.77 -7.75 16.88
N PHE A 224 -3.44 -9.04 17.01
CA PHE A 224 -2.21 -9.47 17.69
C PHE A 224 -0.91 -9.09 16.96
N ARG A 225 -1.02 -8.60 15.72
CA ARG A 225 0.05 -8.00 14.92
C ARG A 225 -0.29 -6.56 14.53
N ARG A 226 -1.08 -5.83 15.30
CA ARG A 226 -1.54 -4.49 14.91
C ARG A 226 -0.44 -3.46 14.61
N SER A 227 0.77 -3.66 15.14
CA SER A 227 1.94 -2.87 14.73
C SER A 227 2.25 -2.98 13.23
N TYR A 228 1.72 -3.98 12.54
CA TYR A 228 1.91 -4.21 11.11
C TYR A 228 0.94 -3.41 10.24
N ILE A 229 -0.19 -3.00 10.81
CA ILE A 229 -1.22 -2.21 10.12
C ILE A 229 -0.81 -0.75 10.08
N ILE A 230 -0.29 -0.23 11.20
CA ILE A 230 -0.09 1.21 11.37
C ILE A 230 0.90 1.84 10.39
N PRO A 231 1.95 1.15 9.89
CA PRO A 231 2.75 1.67 8.79
C PRO A 231 1.95 1.87 7.51
N ASN A 232 1.09 0.91 7.13
CA ASN A 232 0.23 1.03 5.95
C ASN A 232 -0.75 2.19 6.08
N VAL A 233 -1.35 2.36 7.26
CA VAL A 233 -2.22 3.50 7.56
C VAL A 233 -1.43 4.81 7.51
N ASN A 234 -0.20 4.84 8.03
CA ASN A 234 0.62 6.04 7.98
C ASN A 234 1.01 6.42 6.55
N LEU A 235 1.30 5.43 5.68
CA LEU A 235 1.55 5.67 4.26
C LEU A 235 0.38 6.44 3.64
N GLU A 236 -0.85 6.03 3.92
CA GLU A 236 -2.07 6.70 3.44
C GLU A 236 -2.23 8.12 4.04
N LEU A 237 -2.09 8.25 5.36
CA LEU A 237 -2.46 9.47 6.07
C LEU A 237 -1.40 10.59 6.06
N ASN A 238 -0.14 10.30 5.71
CA ASN A 238 0.96 11.29 5.78
C ASN A 238 1.63 11.56 4.44
N ARG A 239 0.88 11.42 3.33
CA ARG A 239 1.42 11.64 1.97
C ARG A 239 1.92 13.07 1.80
N THR A 240 3.13 13.19 1.24
CA THR A 240 3.70 14.48 0.85
C THR A 240 3.32 14.76 -0.61
N PRO A 241 2.54 15.82 -0.88
CA PRO A 241 2.12 16.16 -2.23
C PRO A 241 3.33 16.47 -3.15
N LEU A 242 3.15 16.24 -4.44
CA LEU A 242 4.06 16.63 -5.51
C LEU A 242 3.60 18.00 -6.06
N ASN A 243 4.50 18.97 -6.05
CA ASN A 243 4.19 20.28 -6.63
C ASN A 243 4.14 20.21 -8.17
N ALA A 244 3.64 21.28 -8.81
CA ALA A 244 3.49 21.32 -10.26
C ALA A 244 4.84 21.22 -11.01
N GLU A 245 5.91 21.77 -10.44
CA GLU A 245 7.27 21.71 -11.02
C GLU A 245 7.84 20.28 -10.99
N GLU A 246 7.61 19.55 -9.90
CA GLU A 246 7.92 18.13 -9.75
C GLU A 246 7.15 17.32 -10.80
N LEU A 247 5.83 17.50 -10.91
CA LEU A 247 5.00 16.76 -11.88
C LEU A 247 5.36 17.06 -13.33
N ALA A 248 5.71 18.31 -13.65
CA ALA A 248 6.22 18.70 -14.96
C ALA A 248 7.54 18.00 -15.31
N CYS A 249 8.28 17.42 -14.36
CA CYS A 249 9.49 16.67 -14.66
C CYS A 249 9.23 15.25 -15.19
N VAL A 250 7.99 14.76 -15.19
CA VAL A 250 7.63 13.48 -15.81
C VAL A 250 7.65 13.64 -17.33
N ARG A 251 8.59 12.93 -17.99
CA ARG A 251 8.86 13.03 -19.44
C ARG A 251 8.58 11.74 -20.22
N CYS A 252 8.08 10.70 -19.56
CA CYS A 252 7.73 9.44 -20.20
C CYS A 252 6.23 9.40 -20.56
N PRO A 253 5.82 8.67 -21.61
CA PRO A 253 4.41 8.46 -21.93
C PRO A 253 3.67 7.90 -20.72
N THR A 254 2.54 8.54 -20.38
CA THR A 254 1.77 8.20 -19.17
C THR A 254 0.35 7.77 -19.52
N LEU A 255 -0.07 6.63 -18.97
CA LEU A 255 -1.45 6.14 -18.97
C LEU A 255 -2.02 6.23 -17.56
N ILE A 256 -3.26 6.71 -17.42
CA ILE A 256 -4.02 6.71 -16.18
C ILE A 256 -5.28 5.86 -16.39
N ILE A 257 -5.42 4.76 -15.66
CA ILE A 257 -6.61 3.91 -15.67
C ILE A 257 -7.44 4.25 -14.43
N GLN A 258 -8.61 4.85 -14.58
CA GLN A 258 -9.36 5.42 -13.44
C GLN A 258 -10.77 4.86 -13.35
N ALA A 259 -11.25 4.56 -12.15
CA ALA A 259 -12.63 4.18 -11.92
C ALA A 259 -13.56 5.40 -12.12
N GLU A 260 -14.65 5.23 -12.88
CA GLU A 260 -15.60 6.33 -13.15
C GLU A 260 -16.31 6.83 -11.89
N ARG A 261 -16.58 5.94 -10.93
CA ARG A 261 -17.46 6.21 -9.77
C ARG A 261 -16.84 5.77 -8.44
N CYS A 262 -15.52 5.80 -8.33
CA CYS A 262 -14.86 5.52 -7.05
C CYS A 262 -14.93 6.74 -6.14
N GLN A 263 -15.50 6.58 -4.94
CA GLN A 263 -15.66 7.68 -3.99
C GLN A 263 -14.34 8.09 -3.34
N THR A 264 -13.45 7.12 -3.13
CA THR A 264 -12.13 7.33 -2.51
C THR A 264 -11.11 7.86 -3.52
N HIS A 265 -11.34 7.60 -4.81
CA HIS A 265 -10.48 8.02 -5.91
C HIS A 265 -11.30 8.70 -7.02
N PRO A 266 -11.85 9.91 -6.79
CA PRO A 266 -12.69 10.58 -7.78
C PRO A 266 -11.94 10.87 -9.08
N MET A 267 -12.64 10.71 -10.21
CA MET A 267 -12.11 10.97 -11.56
C MET A 267 -11.50 12.36 -11.73
N GLU A 268 -12.02 13.36 -11.02
CA GLU A 268 -11.53 14.74 -11.09
C GLU A 268 -10.03 14.85 -10.75
N TYR A 269 -9.55 14.11 -9.74
CA TYR A 269 -8.14 14.16 -9.36
C TYR A 269 -7.22 13.48 -10.37
N ALA A 270 -7.71 12.45 -11.06
CA ALA A 270 -6.99 11.87 -12.19
C ALA A 270 -6.86 12.86 -13.35
N GLN A 271 -7.90 13.66 -13.61
CA GLN A 271 -7.86 14.72 -14.63
C GLN A 271 -6.91 15.84 -14.22
N GLN A 272 -6.99 16.34 -12.98
CA GLN A 272 -6.07 17.33 -12.44
C GLN A 272 -4.61 16.86 -12.51
N LEU A 273 -4.34 15.59 -12.19
CA LEU A 273 -3.00 15.02 -12.35
C LEU A 273 -2.58 14.99 -13.83
N ALA A 274 -3.44 14.55 -14.74
CA ALA A 274 -3.13 14.53 -16.17
C ALA A 274 -2.76 15.94 -16.69
N ASP A 275 -3.51 16.95 -16.26
CA ASP A 275 -3.28 18.35 -16.63
C ASP A 275 -1.93 18.86 -16.09
N ALA A 276 -1.49 18.37 -14.92
CA ALA A 276 -0.21 18.73 -14.31
C ALA A 276 1.00 18.03 -14.96
N LEU A 277 0.82 16.91 -15.67
CA LEU A 277 1.88 16.16 -16.35
C LEU A 277 2.18 16.74 -17.74
N VAL A 278 2.42 18.05 -17.81
CA VAL A 278 2.51 18.85 -19.04
C VAL A 278 3.61 18.40 -20.03
N ASN A 279 4.65 17.72 -19.54
CA ASN A 279 5.77 17.25 -20.35
C ASN A 279 5.70 15.75 -20.72
N SER A 280 4.58 15.07 -20.41
CA SER A 280 4.34 13.71 -20.90
C SER A 280 4.20 13.75 -22.44
N PRO A 281 4.96 12.93 -23.20
CA PRO A 281 4.86 12.88 -24.66
C PRO A 281 3.43 12.54 -25.11
N ASN A 282 2.90 13.35 -26.03
CA ASN A 282 1.50 13.29 -26.52
C ASN A 282 0.42 13.50 -25.44
N GLY A 283 0.80 14.03 -24.27
CA GLY A 283 -0.07 14.17 -23.11
C GLY A 283 -0.38 12.82 -22.43
N PRO A 284 -0.74 12.83 -21.14
CA PRO A 284 -1.24 11.63 -20.47
C PRO A 284 -2.56 11.18 -21.07
N THR A 285 -2.76 9.87 -21.23
CA THR A 285 -4.04 9.31 -21.65
C THR A 285 -4.81 8.82 -20.44
N ILE A 286 -6.06 9.24 -20.27
CA ILE A 286 -6.95 8.69 -19.24
C ILE A 286 -7.88 7.66 -19.87
N PHE A 287 -7.96 6.48 -19.26
CA PHE A 287 -8.91 5.44 -19.60
C PHE A 287 -9.91 5.23 -18.44
N PRO A 288 -11.16 5.69 -18.58
CA PRO A 288 -12.19 5.46 -17.58
C PRO A 288 -12.66 4.00 -17.60
N VAL A 289 -12.75 3.38 -16.41
CA VAL A 289 -13.30 2.05 -16.19
C VAL A 289 -14.64 2.18 -15.48
N LYS A 290 -15.68 1.52 -15.98
CA LYS A 290 -17.02 1.47 -15.38
C LYS A 290 -17.03 0.63 -14.10
N ALA A 291 -16.42 1.18 -13.05
CA ALA A 291 -16.27 0.57 -11.74
C ALA A 291 -16.48 1.62 -10.63
N THR A 292 -16.83 1.13 -9.45
CA THR A 292 -17.06 1.94 -8.23
C THR A 292 -16.04 1.67 -7.13
N HIS A 293 -15.19 0.65 -7.29
CA HIS A 293 -14.23 0.20 -6.28
C HIS A 293 -12.82 0.73 -6.56
N ALA A 294 -12.00 0.76 -5.51
CA ALA A 294 -10.62 1.25 -5.57
C ALA A 294 -9.63 0.20 -6.11
N TYR A 295 -9.80 -1.07 -5.72
CA TYR A 295 -8.95 -2.20 -6.12
C TYR A 295 -9.18 -2.65 -7.57
N LEU A 296 -9.03 -1.75 -8.55
CA LEU A 296 -9.23 -2.03 -9.98
C LEU A 296 -8.32 -3.15 -10.48
N THR A 297 -7.08 -3.22 -10.00
CA THR A 297 -6.11 -4.21 -10.45
C THR A 297 -6.51 -5.63 -10.06
N VAL A 298 -7.27 -5.79 -8.98
CA VAL A 298 -7.76 -7.08 -8.50
C VAL A 298 -9.15 -7.36 -9.09
N LEU A 299 -10.09 -6.45 -8.85
CA LEU A 299 -11.52 -6.66 -9.10
C LEU A 299 -11.92 -6.41 -10.56
N SER A 300 -11.13 -5.63 -11.29
CA SER A 300 -11.30 -5.30 -12.71
C SER A 300 -10.07 -5.69 -13.53
N SER A 301 -9.33 -6.71 -13.09
CA SER A 301 -8.03 -7.12 -13.65
C SER A 301 -8.07 -7.32 -15.18
N SER A 302 -9.09 -7.99 -15.72
CA SER A 302 -9.17 -8.30 -17.15
C SER A 302 -9.20 -7.05 -18.04
N ILE A 303 -9.99 -6.02 -17.67
CA ILE A 303 -10.06 -4.76 -18.44
C ILE A 303 -8.80 -3.93 -18.21
N VAL A 304 -8.28 -3.88 -16.98
CA VAL A 304 -7.01 -3.19 -16.66
C VAL A 304 -5.87 -3.77 -17.50
N ASN A 305 -5.73 -5.09 -17.56
CA ASN A 305 -4.71 -5.79 -18.34
C ASN A 305 -4.87 -5.54 -19.84
N GLN A 306 -6.10 -5.49 -20.35
CA GLN A 306 -6.38 -5.19 -21.76
C GLN A 306 -5.88 -3.79 -22.13
N VAL A 307 -6.21 -2.81 -21.31
CA VAL A 307 -5.87 -1.40 -21.52
C VAL A 307 -4.36 -1.20 -21.40
N LEU A 308 -3.75 -1.78 -20.36
CA LEU A 308 -2.31 -1.80 -20.16
C LEU A 308 -1.60 -2.40 -21.38
N HIS A 309 -1.98 -3.60 -21.81
CA HIS A 309 -1.38 -4.26 -22.98
C HIS A 309 -1.49 -3.40 -24.24
N LYS A 310 -2.66 -2.81 -24.51
CA LYS A 310 -2.89 -1.94 -25.68
C LYS A 310 -2.06 -0.66 -25.63
N PHE A 311 -1.83 -0.10 -24.45
CA PHE A 311 -0.95 1.06 -24.28
C PHE A 311 0.51 0.68 -24.52
N LEU A 312 0.96 -0.43 -23.92
CA LEU A 312 2.33 -0.91 -24.03
C LEU A 312 2.69 -1.39 -25.44
N SER A 313 1.75 -2.01 -26.16
CA SER A 313 1.97 -2.46 -27.54
C SER A 313 2.20 -1.30 -28.52
N ARG A 314 1.89 -0.07 -28.14
CA ARG A 314 2.15 1.16 -28.92
C ARG A 314 3.49 1.80 -28.60
N GLN A 315 4.11 1.40 -27.48
CA GLN A 315 5.42 1.92 -27.11
C GLN A 315 6.51 1.29 -27.98
N PRO A 316 7.64 1.97 -28.18
CA PRO A 316 8.78 1.39 -28.88
C PRO A 316 9.23 0.09 -28.22
N LYS A 317 9.38 -0.97 -29.02
CA LYS A 317 9.95 -2.23 -28.53
C LYS A 317 11.35 -1.96 -27.99
N THR A 318 11.59 -2.36 -26.76
CA THR A 318 12.87 -2.15 -26.11
C THR A 318 13.28 -3.45 -25.42
N ARG A 319 14.59 -3.72 -25.42
CA ARG A 319 15.19 -4.92 -24.84
C ARG A 319 15.49 -4.70 -23.35
N SER A 320 15.53 -5.78 -22.56
CA SER A 320 15.88 -5.78 -21.13
C SER A 320 17.28 -6.38 -20.88
N ASP A 321 18.22 -6.14 -21.80
CA ASP A 321 19.60 -6.59 -21.62
C ASP A 321 20.17 -6.08 -20.29
N LEU A 322 20.76 -6.97 -19.48
CA LEU A 322 21.48 -6.60 -18.27
C LEU A 322 22.83 -5.96 -18.63
N ARG A 323 22.81 -4.65 -18.90
CA ARG A 323 24.01 -3.86 -19.16
C ARG A 323 24.45 -3.13 -17.89
N PRO A 324 25.77 -3.05 -17.63
CA PRO A 324 26.27 -2.15 -16.60
C PRO A 324 25.74 -0.73 -16.85
N PRO A 325 25.22 -0.03 -15.84
CA PRO A 325 24.71 1.32 -16.03
C PRO A 325 25.86 2.27 -16.40
N ALA A 326 25.61 3.20 -17.32
CA ALA A 326 26.60 4.20 -17.73
C ALA A 326 27.07 5.08 -16.56
N ILE A 327 26.15 5.39 -15.64
CA ILE A 327 26.42 6.10 -14.39
C ILE A 327 26.36 5.07 -13.25
N PRO A 328 27.43 4.95 -12.43
CA PRO A 328 27.42 4.09 -11.25
C PRO A 328 26.22 4.39 -10.34
N LEU A 329 25.63 3.36 -9.76
CA LEU A 329 24.42 3.48 -8.94
C LEU A 329 24.56 4.53 -7.83
N LEU A 330 25.70 4.53 -7.13
CA LEU A 330 25.95 5.47 -6.03
C LEU A 330 25.87 6.93 -6.48
N GLU A 331 26.52 7.25 -7.61
CA GLU A 331 26.51 8.61 -8.16
C GLU A 331 25.13 9.00 -8.67
N ARG A 332 24.40 8.07 -9.30
CA ARG A 332 23.01 8.30 -9.71
C ARG A 332 22.11 8.62 -8.52
N MET A 333 22.26 7.89 -7.42
CA MET A 333 21.50 8.15 -6.19
C MET A 333 21.83 9.51 -5.58
N LYS A 334 23.10 9.94 -5.58
CA LYS A 334 23.48 11.30 -5.18
C LYS A 334 22.85 12.38 -6.05
N MET A 335 22.87 12.19 -7.39
CA MET A 335 22.22 13.11 -8.32
C MET A 335 20.71 13.24 -8.03
N ALA A 336 20.06 12.11 -7.76
CA ALA A 336 18.65 12.10 -7.39
C ALA A 336 18.37 12.79 -6.05
N LEU A 337 19.22 12.61 -5.03
CA LEU A 337 19.11 13.36 -3.77
C LEU A 337 19.34 14.87 -3.95
N GLY A 338 20.31 15.27 -4.77
CA GLY A 338 20.51 16.67 -5.14
C GLY A 338 19.27 17.28 -5.79
N LYS A 339 18.69 16.57 -6.76
CA LYS A 339 17.44 17.00 -7.41
C LYS A 339 16.27 17.08 -6.43
N LEU A 340 16.17 16.13 -5.49
CA LEU A 340 15.13 16.15 -4.46
C LEU A 340 15.31 17.32 -3.48
N ALA A 341 16.55 17.64 -3.11
CA ALA A 341 16.91 18.78 -2.29
C ALA A 341 16.44 20.10 -2.92
N GLU A 342 16.64 20.26 -4.22
CA GLU A 342 16.16 21.40 -5.00
C GLU A 342 14.62 21.52 -4.93
N PHE A 343 13.89 20.44 -5.22
CA PHE A 343 12.42 20.48 -5.19
C PHE A 343 11.83 20.79 -3.81
N LYS A 344 12.49 20.35 -2.75
CA LYS A 344 12.04 20.57 -1.37
C LYS A 344 12.62 21.83 -0.74
N ASN A 345 13.47 22.56 -1.46
CA ASN A 345 14.22 23.71 -0.95
C ASN A 345 14.94 23.39 0.38
N ASP A 346 15.49 22.18 0.47
CA ASP A 346 16.17 21.67 1.66
C ASP A 346 17.52 21.05 1.27
N PRO A 347 18.63 21.80 1.43
CA PRO A 347 19.96 21.32 1.03
C PRO A 347 20.42 20.11 1.85
N SER A 348 19.87 19.88 3.06
CA SER A 348 20.25 18.74 3.88
C SER A 348 19.92 17.40 3.22
N ILE A 349 18.93 17.36 2.31
CA ILE A 349 18.55 16.16 1.55
C ILE A 349 19.70 15.67 0.67
N ALA A 350 20.47 16.58 0.07
CA ALA A 350 21.58 16.25 -0.83
C ALA A 350 22.76 15.60 -0.08
N GLU A 351 22.89 15.86 1.22
CA GLU A 351 23.97 15.36 2.07
C GLU A 351 23.65 13.98 2.69
N ARG A 352 22.41 13.49 2.55
CA ARG A 352 21.97 12.20 3.11
C ARG A 352 22.67 11.02 2.42
N ASP A 353 22.75 9.89 3.10
CA ASP A 353 23.41 8.69 2.56
C ASP A 353 22.67 8.17 1.31
N PRO A 354 23.27 8.20 0.10
CA PRO A 354 22.65 7.73 -1.14
C PRO A 354 22.43 6.21 -1.19
N ARG A 355 22.97 5.44 -0.23
CA ARG A 355 22.83 3.97 -0.20
C ARG A 355 21.58 3.50 0.53
N THR A 356 20.97 4.37 1.32
CA THR A 356 19.78 4.04 2.09
C THR A 356 18.53 4.63 1.44
N PRO A 357 17.47 3.83 1.24
CA PRO A 357 16.26 4.32 0.59
C PRO A 357 15.51 5.35 1.46
N ILE A 358 15.71 5.36 2.79
CA ILE A 358 15.15 6.38 3.69
C ILE A 358 15.64 7.79 3.37
N SER A 359 16.81 7.94 2.74
CA SER A 359 17.35 9.26 2.38
C SER A 359 16.45 10.00 1.39
N PHE A 360 15.65 9.28 0.60
CA PHE A 360 14.69 9.83 -0.36
C PHE A 360 13.34 10.21 0.26
N SER A 361 13.16 9.97 1.56
CA SER A 361 11.97 10.35 2.30
C SER A 361 11.82 11.87 2.36
N CYS A 362 10.66 12.38 1.95
CA CYS A 362 10.30 13.80 2.09
C CYS A 362 9.55 14.08 3.40
N VAL A 363 9.60 13.15 4.36
CA VAL A 363 8.90 13.26 5.63
C VAL A 363 9.61 14.24 6.53
N PRO A 364 8.90 15.25 7.04
CA PRO A 364 9.44 16.10 8.09
C PRO A 364 9.77 15.28 9.34
N ASP A 365 10.87 15.61 10.03
CA ASP A 365 11.34 14.83 11.19
C ASP A 365 10.29 14.71 12.30
N ASP A 366 9.46 15.73 12.53
CA ASP A 366 8.36 15.67 13.50
C ASP A 366 7.31 14.62 13.13
N VAL A 367 7.03 14.46 11.84
CA VAL A 367 6.10 13.43 11.33
C VAL A 367 6.73 12.04 11.49
N ALA A 368 8.00 11.87 11.14
CA ALA A 368 8.71 10.60 11.31
C ALA A 368 8.75 10.17 12.79
N ASN A 369 9.06 11.10 13.69
CA ASN A 369 9.05 10.86 15.13
C ASN A 369 7.64 10.51 15.65
N SER A 370 6.60 11.20 15.17
CA SER A 370 5.22 10.87 15.53
C SER A 370 4.80 9.48 15.03
N GLN A 371 5.22 9.07 13.84
CA GLN A 371 4.97 7.72 13.30
C GLN A 371 5.67 6.64 14.13
N LEU A 372 6.90 6.91 14.59
CA LEU A 372 7.65 6.06 15.51
C LEU A 372 6.93 5.88 16.84
N GLU A 373 6.55 6.99 17.48
CA GLU A 373 5.80 6.98 18.73
C GLU A 373 4.52 6.16 18.57
N LEU A 374 3.77 6.39 17.50
CA LEU A 374 2.55 5.66 17.21
C LEU A 374 2.79 4.16 16.99
N SER A 375 3.91 3.79 16.37
CA SER A 375 4.29 2.38 16.18
C SER A 375 4.58 1.70 17.52
N VAL A 376 5.39 2.33 18.39
CA VAL A 376 5.66 1.85 19.76
C VAL A 376 4.37 1.65 20.55
N LEU A 377 3.44 2.58 20.37
CA LEU A 377 2.14 2.54 21.00
C LEU A 377 1.26 1.38 20.52
N PHE A 378 1.20 1.11 19.21
CA PHE A 378 0.48 -0.05 18.66
C PHE A 378 1.12 -1.37 19.08
N MET A 379 2.44 -1.43 19.27
CA MET A 379 3.14 -2.61 19.80
C MET A 379 2.73 -2.92 21.25
N LYS A 380 2.36 -1.91 22.05
CA LYS A 380 1.99 -2.10 23.45
C LYS A 380 0.77 -3.01 23.56
N GLY A 381 0.92 -4.19 24.17
CA GLY A 381 -0.17 -5.13 24.41
C GLY A 381 -0.61 -5.94 23.18
N GLN A 382 0.06 -5.83 22.03
CA GLN A 382 -0.33 -6.58 20.82
C GLN A 382 -0.28 -8.10 21.04
N MET A 383 0.69 -8.61 21.80
CA MET A 383 0.82 -10.07 22.05
C MET A 383 -0.36 -10.65 22.85
N ASN A 384 -1.12 -9.81 23.55
CA ASN A 384 -2.31 -10.21 24.32
C ASN A 384 -3.62 -9.79 23.61
N ALA A 385 -3.55 -9.21 22.42
CA ALA A 385 -4.73 -8.82 21.67
C ALA A 385 -5.41 -10.05 21.03
N PHE A 386 -6.63 -9.83 20.54
CA PHE A 386 -7.43 -10.87 19.90
C PHE A 386 -6.69 -11.54 18.71
N ASN A 387 -6.87 -12.86 18.59
CA ASN A 387 -6.34 -13.67 17.50
C ASN A 387 -7.52 -14.29 16.70
N PRO A 388 -7.74 -13.87 15.44
CA PRO A 388 -8.81 -14.39 14.59
C PRO A 388 -8.52 -15.78 14.01
N LEU A 389 -7.35 -16.37 14.30
CA LEU A 389 -6.91 -17.63 13.74
C LEU A 389 -7.19 -18.81 14.68
N GLY A 390 -7.52 -19.95 14.09
CA GLY A 390 -7.60 -21.24 14.77
C GLY A 390 -6.23 -21.76 15.22
N SER A 391 -6.24 -22.87 15.95
CA SER A 391 -5.01 -23.54 16.42
C SER A 391 -4.11 -24.04 15.28
N ASP A 392 -4.67 -24.19 14.07
CA ASP A 392 -3.95 -24.56 12.85
C ASP A 392 -3.37 -23.34 12.09
N GLY A 393 -3.57 -22.13 12.61
CA GLY A 393 -3.10 -20.88 12.00
C GLY A 393 -3.94 -20.40 10.82
N ARG A 394 -5.12 -20.97 10.60
CA ARG A 394 -6.05 -20.55 9.54
C ARG A 394 -7.19 -19.69 10.11
N PRO A 395 -7.84 -18.85 9.27
CA PRO A 395 -9.13 -18.24 9.59
C PRO A 395 -10.10 -19.21 10.26
N LEU A 396 -10.77 -18.78 11.33
CA LEU A 396 -11.74 -19.60 12.06
C LEU A 396 -12.95 -20.00 11.20
N ARG A 397 -13.34 -19.14 10.26
CA ARG A 397 -14.43 -19.35 9.31
C ARG A 397 -14.21 -18.53 8.04
N LYS A 398 -15.05 -18.73 7.01
CA LYS A 398 -15.09 -17.80 5.88
C LYS A 398 -15.90 -16.56 6.25
N PHE A 399 -15.49 -15.40 5.75
CA PHE A 399 -16.18 -14.15 6.01
C PHE A 399 -17.65 -14.17 5.54
N SER A 400 -17.96 -14.85 4.44
CA SER A 400 -19.31 -15.00 3.91
C SER A 400 -20.24 -15.84 4.78
N GLU A 401 -19.70 -16.70 5.65
CA GLU A 401 -20.46 -17.57 6.56
C GLU A 401 -21.10 -16.77 7.71
N ARG A 402 -20.61 -15.55 8.01
CA ARG A 402 -21.14 -14.66 9.07
C ARG A 402 -22.64 -14.37 8.95
N LYS A 403 -23.19 -14.39 7.74
CA LYS A 403 -24.60 -14.06 7.44
C LYS A 403 -25.59 -15.04 8.08
N ASN A 404 -25.13 -16.24 8.47
CA ASN A 404 -25.99 -17.25 9.06
C ASN A 404 -26.06 -17.15 10.59
N ASP A 405 -25.10 -16.48 11.23
CA ASP A 405 -24.93 -16.52 12.68
C ASP A 405 -25.17 -15.18 13.39
N HIS A 406 -25.21 -14.06 12.65
CA HIS A 406 -25.37 -12.76 13.28
C HIS A 406 -26.82 -12.42 13.63
N TRP A 407 -27.09 -12.42 14.94
CA TRP A 407 -28.30 -11.83 15.52
C TRP A 407 -28.55 -10.36 15.09
N LEU A 408 -27.49 -9.62 14.74
CA LEU A 408 -27.55 -8.21 14.39
C LEU A 408 -27.78 -7.93 12.90
N ASP A 409 -27.76 -8.94 12.03
CA ASP A 409 -28.24 -8.75 10.67
C ASP A 409 -29.77 -8.64 10.74
N SER A 410 -30.24 -7.42 10.93
CA SER A 410 -31.65 -7.07 10.79
C SER A 410 -32.12 -7.66 9.46
N GLY A 411 -33.17 -8.48 9.50
CA GLY A 411 -33.79 -8.98 8.28
C GLY A 411 -34.17 -7.82 7.35
N ALA A 412 -34.57 -8.12 6.12
CA ALA A 412 -35.05 -7.08 5.19
C ALA A 412 -36.21 -6.24 5.75
N ASP A 413 -36.83 -6.67 6.85
CA ASP A 413 -37.87 -6.01 7.60
C ASP A 413 -37.38 -5.18 8.81
N GLY A 414 -36.07 -5.14 9.08
CA GLY A 414 -35.49 -4.38 10.18
C GLY A 414 -35.52 -5.10 11.54
N PHE A 415 -36.01 -6.34 11.62
CA PHE A 415 -36.15 -7.08 12.87
C PHE A 415 -35.11 -8.21 12.99
N SER A 416 -34.53 -8.35 14.19
CA SER A 416 -33.69 -9.49 14.58
C SER A 416 -34.58 -10.61 15.13
N TYR A 417 -34.61 -11.77 14.48
CA TYR A 417 -35.39 -12.92 14.93
C TYR A 417 -34.51 -13.94 15.67
N SER A 418 -34.88 -14.24 16.92
CA SER A 418 -34.34 -15.33 17.75
C SER A 418 -34.82 -16.71 17.27
N GLY A 419 -34.48 -17.10 16.05
CA GLY A 419 -35.14 -18.23 15.40
C GLY A 419 -34.55 -19.60 15.72
N THR A 420 -34.96 -20.27 16.82
CA THR A 420 -34.73 -21.72 17.04
C THR A 420 -35.65 -22.63 16.21
N LYS A 421 -36.43 -22.09 15.26
CA LYS A 421 -37.30 -22.89 14.39
C LYS A 421 -36.97 -22.65 12.91
N PRO A 422 -36.70 -23.70 12.12
CA PRO A 422 -36.47 -23.57 10.69
C PRO A 422 -37.76 -23.10 10.03
N PHE A 423 -37.85 -21.80 9.75
CA PHE A 423 -38.90 -21.26 8.91
C PHE A 423 -38.61 -21.71 7.47
N GLU A 424 -39.52 -22.50 6.89
CA GLU A 424 -39.50 -22.80 5.46
C GLU A 424 -39.61 -21.48 4.69
N LYS A 425 -38.49 -20.96 4.19
CA LYS A 425 -38.45 -19.74 3.39
C LYS A 425 -39.17 -20.00 2.07
N LYS A 426 -40.46 -19.61 1.99
CA LYS A 426 -41.12 -19.39 0.70
C LYS A 426 -40.25 -18.44 -0.11
N LYS A 427 -39.71 -18.90 -1.25
CA LYS A 427 -38.94 -18.08 -2.21
C LYS A 427 -39.79 -16.90 -2.68
N ARG A 428 -39.78 -15.80 -1.92
CA ARG A 428 -40.29 -14.52 -2.42
C ARG A 428 -39.27 -14.02 -3.45
N PRO A 429 -39.73 -13.51 -4.61
CA PRO A 429 -38.83 -12.86 -5.56
C PRO A 429 -38.09 -11.76 -4.80
N GLN A 430 -36.78 -11.88 -4.75
CA GLN A 430 -35.91 -10.96 -4.04
C GLN A 430 -36.00 -9.64 -4.80
N LYS A 431 -36.93 -8.77 -4.38
CA LYS A 431 -36.92 -7.37 -4.81
C LYS A 431 -35.54 -6.87 -4.43
N ARG A 432 -34.77 -6.45 -5.44
CA ARG A 432 -33.50 -5.76 -5.26
C ARG A 432 -33.86 -4.52 -4.45
N ILE A 433 -33.70 -4.59 -3.14
CA ILE A 433 -33.77 -3.41 -2.29
C ILE A 433 -32.59 -2.60 -2.77
N ASP A 434 -32.86 -1.41 -3.29
CA ASP A 434 -31.83 -0.43 -3.62
C ASP A 434 -31.11 -0.15 -2.31
N ARG A 435 -30.03 -0.89 -2.09
CA ARG A 435 -29.16 -0.74 -0.93
C ARG A 435 -28.64 0.68 -1.04
N GLU A 436 -29.02 1.54 -0.11
CA GLU A 436 -28.50 2.91 -0.05
C GLU A 436 -26.98 2.81 -0.07
N GLU A 437 -26.41 3.16 -1.22
CA GLU A 437 -24.97 3.18 -1.42
C GLU A 437 -24.44 4.14 -0.37
N LEU A 438 -23.41 3.73 0.39
CA LEU A 438 -22.78 4.61 1.36
C LEU A 438 -22.13 5.74 0.55
N VAL A 439 -22.85 6.83 0.31
CA VAL A 439 -22.33 8.00 -0.40
C VAL A 439 -21.58 8.83 0.63
N LEU A 440 -20.25 8.77 0.59
CA LEU A 440 -19.43 9.70 1.34
C LEU A 440 -19.78 11.12 0.90
N PRO A 441 -19.93 12.07 1.83
CA PRO A 441 -20.16 13.46 1.46
C PRO A 441 -18.99 13.95 0.61
N PRO A 442 -19.23 14.78 -0.41
CA PRO A 442 -18.16 15.49 -1.11
C PRO A 442 -17.28 16.18 -0.08
N SER A 443 -15.97 15.93 -0.14
CA SER A 443 -15.04 16.52 0.81
C SER A 443 -13.76 16.95 0.10
N GLU A 444 -13.18 18.03 0.59
CA GLU A 444 -11.92 18.55 0.08
C GLU A 444 -10.75 17.71 0.61
N PRO A 445 -9.60 17.70 -0.10
CA PRO A 445 -8.37 17.09 0.39
C PRO A 445 -7.95 17.73 1.72
N VAL A 446 -7.43 16.92 2.64
CA VAL A 446 -6.99 17.42 3.95
C VAL A 446 -5.80 18.37 3.80
N SER A 447 -5.84 19.46 4.58
CA SER A 447 -4.71 20.36 4.72
C SER A 447 -3.63 19.78 5.65
N GLN A 448 -2.42 20.33 5.58
CA GLN A 448 -1.31 19.90 6.45
C GLN A 448 -1.63 20.15 7.93
N GLU A 449 -2.36 21.22 8.25
CA GLU A 449 -2.78 21.53 9.62
C GLU A 449 -3.74 20.47 10.16
N ILE A 450 -4.69 20.00 9.34
CA ILE A 450 -5.61 18.92 9.74
C ILE A 450 -4.82 17.64 10.00
N GLN A 451 -3.90 17.27 9.11
CA GLN A 451 -3.03 16.10 9.31
C GLN A 451 -2.22 16.21 10.61
N GLN A 452 -1.67 17.39 10.92
CA GLN A 452 -0.91 17.64 12.15
C GLN A 452 -1.79 17.51 13.40
N VAL A 453 -2.99 18.09 13.38
CA VAL A 453 -3.96 17.97 14.47
C VAL A 453 -4.33 16.51 14.72
N SER A 454 -4.58 15.73 13.66
CA SER A 454 -4.90 14.30 13.80
C SER A 454 -3.72 13.48 14.32
N ARG A 455 -2.47 13.78 13.93
CA ARG A 455 -1.27 13.16 14.55
C ARG A 455 -1.21 13.40 16.06
N VAL A 456 -1.45 14.63 16.49
CA VAL A 456 -1.49 14.98 17.92
C VAL A 456 -2.65 14.28 18.64
N ARG A 457 -3.78 14.05 17.96
CA ARG A 457 -4.89 13.27 18.52
C ARG A 457 -4.52 11.80 18.69
N ARG A 458 -3.93 11.15 17.68
CA ARG A 458 -3.55 9.72 17.72
C ARG A 458 -2.59 9.39 18.85
N THR A 459 -1.59 10.24 19.07
CA THR A 459 -0.62 10.07 20.17
C THR A 459 -1.27 10.22 21.55
N LYS A 460 -2.33 11.06 21.67
CA LYS A 460 -3.05 11.30 22.93
C LYS A 460 -4.22 10.36 23.19
N LEU A 461 -4.86 9.84 22.15
CA LEU A 461 -6.11 9.08 22.23
C LEU A 461 -5.93 7.59 22.56
N ILE A 462 -4.74 7.17 22.96
CA ILE A 462 -4.55 5.76 23.27
C ILE A 462 -5.30 5.42 24.54
N PRO A 463 -6.20 4.43 24.48
CA PRO A 463 -7.11 4.13 25.55
C PRO A 463 -6.33 3.61 26.75
N THR A 464 -6.27 4.43 27.80
CA THR A 464 -6.29 3.88 29.16
C THR A 464 -7.58 3.09 29.31
N ALA A 465 -7.61 1.83 28.86
CA ALA A 465 -8.44 0.72 29.33
C ALA A 465 -9.92 0.99 29.75
N ALA A 466 -10.58 2.05 29.26
CA ALA A 466 -11.83 2.56 29.85
C ALA A 466 -12.85 3.05 28.82
N ILE A 467 -12.85 2.50 27.60
CA ILE A 467 -13.95 2.67 26.64
C ILE A 467 -14.93 1.48 26.67
N ALA A 468 -14.64 0.42 27.44
CA ALA A 468 -15.60 -0.65 27.69
C ALA A 468 -16.90 -0.17 28.39
N ASP A 469 -16.94 1.05 28.95
CA ASP A 469 -18.14 1.61 29.60
C ASP A 469 -18.86 2.72 28.83
N LYS A 470 -18.44 3.10 27.62
CA LYS A 470 -19.12 4.17 26.87
C LYS A 470 -19.95 3.63 25.71
N GLN A 471 -21.24 3.47 26.02
CA GLN A 471 -22.39 3.59 25.11
C GLN A 471 -22.22 2.88 23.77
N VAL A 472 -22.90 1.74 23.64
CA VAL A 472 -23.32 1.18 22.37
C VAL A 472 -24.03 2.26 21.53
N ILE A 473 -23.29 3.02 20.74
CA ILE A 473 -23.86 3.88 19.69
C ILE A 473 -24.25 2.92 18.57
N LYS A 474 -25.47 2.41 18.64
CA LYS A 474 -26.16 1.78 17.51
C LYS A 474 -26.35 2.84 16.41
N GLY A 475 -25.34 3.06 15.59
CA GLY A 475 -25.39 3.95 14.45
C GLY A 475 -24.35 3.53 13.42
N SER A 476 -24.77 3.42 12.15
CA SER A 476 -23.87 3.21 11.01
C SER A 476 -22.80 4.32 10.96
N MET A 477 -21.58 3.98 10.52
CA MET A 477 -20.48 4.92 10.23
C MET A 477 -20.94 6.13 9.39
N ALA A 478 -21.91 5.93 8.49
CA ALA A 478 -22.57 6.99 7.73
C ALA A 478 -23.06 8.15 8.61
N LYS A 479 -23.54 7.84 9.82
CA LYS A 479 -24.07 8.82 10.78
C LYS A 479 -22.97 9.54 11.54
N VAL A 480 -21.85 8.87 11.82
CA VAL A 480 -20.68 9.48 12.48
C VAL A 480 -20.03 10.50 11.53
N VAL A 481 -19.79 10.12 10.27
CA VAL A 481 -19.24 11.00 9.22
C VAL A 481 -20.17 12.18 8.93
N ALA A 482 -21.49 11.98 8.93
CA ALA A 482 -22.44 13.09 8.78
C ALA A 482 -22.42 14.05 9.99
N SER A 483 -22.20 13.54 11.21
CA SER A 483 -22.27 14.34 12.44
C SER A 483 -21.01 15.19 12.72
N SER A 484 -19.82 14.74 12.29
CA SER A 484 -18.55 15.47 12.50
C SER A 484 -18.50 16.81 11.75
N SER A 485 -19.35 17.00 10.73
CA SER A 485 -19.47 18.25 9.98
C SER A 485 -20.03 19.42 10.80
N THR A 486 -20.67 19.18 11.95
CA THR A 486 -21.37 20.20 12.76
C THR A 486 -20.68 20.58 14.07
N SER A 487 -19.65 19.85 14.51
CA SER A 487 -18.88 20.23 15.70
C SER A 487 -17.83 21.27 15.35
N SER A 488 -18.08 22.53 15.72
CA SER A 488 -17.08 23.59 15.67
C SER A 488 -15.87 23.23 16.54
N LEU A 489 -14.67 23.36 15.96
CA LEU A 489 -13.41 23.18 16.69
C LEU A 489 -13.38 24.13 17.91
N PRO A 490 -12.98 23.67 19.11
CA PRO A 490 -12.73 24.58 20.22
C PRO A 490 -11.60 25.54 19.83
N GLN A 491 -11.91 26.84 19.79
CA GLN A 491 -10.92 27.89 19.55
C GLN A 491 -9.81 27.78 20.61
N LEU A 492 -8.58 27.54 20.16
CA LEU A 492 -7.40 27.63 21.03
C LEU A 492 -7.28 29.05 21.58
N PRO A 493 -6.96 29.24 22.87
CA PRO A 493 -6.81 30.57 23.45
C PRO A 493 -5.63 31.29 22.78
N ARG A 494 -5.91 32.39 22.08
CA ARG A 494 -4.91 33.34 21.59
C ARG A 494 -4.09 33.83 22.77
N ARG A 495 -2.85 33.32 22.91
CA ARG A 495 -1.84 33.94 23.77
C ARG A 495 -1.43 35.27 23.14
N LEU A 496 -1.78 36.36 23.79
CA LEU A 496 -1.24 37.70 23.55
C LEU A 496 0.26 37.67 23.92
N LEU A 497 1.13 37.93 22.93
CA LEU A 497 2.52 38.30 23.19
C LEU A 497 2.58 39.80 23.56
N PRO A 498 3.38 40.21 24.56
CA PRO A 498 3.56 41.62 24.86
C PRO A 498 4.52 42.27 23.86
N TRP A 499 4.11 43.44 23.42
CA TRP A 499 4.88 44.43 22.70
C TRP A 499 6.00 44.98 23.60
N GLN A 500 7.25 44.85 23.17
CA GLN A 500 8.41 45.68 23.57
C GLN A 500 9.17 45.90 22.26
N GLY A 501 9.49 47.11 21.80
CA GLY A 501 9.84 48.33 22.49
C GLY A 501 11.13 48.80 21.83
N ALA A 502 11.07 49.92 21.11
CA ALA A 502 12.19 50.52 20.39
C ALA A 502 13.32 50.95 21.33
N ILE A 503 14.57 50.72 20.92
CA ILE A 503 15.68 51.69 20.79
C ILE A 503 16.45 51.30 19.52
#